data_AF-A0A845EJ23-F1
#
_entry.id   AF-A0A845EJ23-F1
#
_cell.length_a   1.000
_cell.length_b   1.000
_cell.length_c   1.000
_cell.angle_alpha   90.00
_cell.angle_beta   90.00
_cell.angle_gamma   90.00
#
_symmetry.space_group_name_H-M   'P 1'
#
loop_
_entity.id
_entity.type
_entity.pdbx_description
1 polymer ?
#
loop_
_entity_poly.entity_id
_entity_poly.type
_entity_poly.pdbx_seq_one_letter_code
_entity_poly.pdbx_strand_id
1 'polypeptide(L)'
;MWSRKNKKPKLEKKDLSIHDVRKAVHAYADAKPKDVPLSVIIKEDLSLDYELLAPYLKAVPIQNFYMSRETYELFEEQDRDLALDIDLVQHAVDQYMKQTQELPVIDDDPYKRISYYKLENHHLLQRRPERDFYLTKEEFMITYKKPK
;
A
#
# COMPACT_ATOMS: atom_id res chain seq x y z
N MET A 1 -13.96 -42.95 -11.76
CA MET A 1 -13.78 -41.54 -12.14
C MET A 1 -12.45 -41.04 -11.59
N TRP A 2 -11.45 -40.83 -12.44
CA TRP A 2 -10.13 -40.37 -12.02
C TRP A 2 -10.15 -38.88 -11.66
N SER A 3 -9.93 -38.56 -10.39
CA SER A 3 -9.69 -37.20 -9.94
C SER A 3 -8.20 -36.86 -10.17
N ARG A 4 -7.90 -36.16 -11.27
CA ARG A 4 -6.58 -35.56 -11.49
C ARG A 4 -6.40 -34.44 -10.47
N LYS A 5 -5.76 -34.75 -9.34
CA LYS A 5 -5.17 -33.75 -8.45
C LYS A 5 -4.07 -33.04 -9.25
N ASN A 6 -4.38 -31.87 -9.82
CA ASN A 6 -3.37 -30.95 -10.34
C ASN A 6 -2.44 -30.55 -9.18
N LYS A 7 -1.27 -31.20 -9.08
CA LYS A 7 -0.19 -30.73 -8.22
C LYS A 7 0.27 -29.40 -8.81
N LYS A 8 -0.14 -28.27 -8.23
CA LYS A 8 0.47 -26.96 -8.51
C LYS A 8 1.99 -27.14 -8.36
N PRO A 9 2.83 -26.75 -9.35
CA PRO A 9 4.27 -26.84 -9.21
C PRO A 9 4.68 -26.07 -7.95
N LYS A 10 5.45 -26.72 -7.08
CA LYS A 10 5.89 -26.12 -5.82
C LYS A 10 6.94 -25.07 -6.16
N LEU A 11 6.55 -23.80 -6.13
CA LEU A 11 7.47 -22.69 -6.37
C LEU A 11 8.56 -22.72 -5.30
N GLU A 12 9.79 -22.49 -5.74
CA GLU A 12 10.94 -22.40 -4.84
C GLU A 12 10.88 -21.08 -4.06
N LYS A 13 11.31 -21.12 -2.80
CA LYS A 13 11.53 -19.90 -2.03
C LYS A 13 12.84 -19.28 -2.48
N LYS A 14 12.83 -18.00 -2.85
CA LYS A 14 14.02 -17.25 -3.25
C LYS A 14 14.11 -15.93 -2.51
N ASP A 15 15.34 -15.51 -2.27
CA ASP A 15 15.60 -14.15 -1.83
C ASP A 15 15.38 -13.23 -3.03
N LEU A 16 14.46 -12.28 -2.89
CA LEU A 16 14.02 -11.40 -3.96
C LEU A 16 14.15 -9.96 -3.47
N SER A 17 14.59 -9.07 -4.36
CA SER A 17 14.67 -7.66 -4.02
C SER A 17 13.31 -6.97 -4.21
N ILE A 18 13.11 -5.82 -3.56
CA ILE A 18 11.96 -4.94 -3.83
C ILE A 18 11.83 -4.58 -5.32
N HIS A 19 12.95 -4.54 -6.07
CA HIS A 19 12.94 -4.28 -7.51
C HIS A 19 12.36 -5.44 -8.31
N ASP A 20 12.60 -6.69 -7.91
CA ASP A 20 12.02 -7.87 -8.55
C ASP A 20 10.52 -7.94 -8.33
N VAL A 21 10.09 -7.63 -7.09
CA VAL A 21 8.67 -7.54 -6.74
C VAL A 21 7.99 -6.41 -7.50
N ARG A 22 8.62 -5.23 -7.58
CA ARG A 22 8.10 -4.10 -8.36
C ARG A 22 7.92 -4.46 -9.83
N LYS A 23 8.89 -5.15 -10.45
CA LYS A 23 8.76 -5.63 -11.83
C LYS A 23 7.59 -6.60 -11.99
N ALA A 24 7.41 -7.53 -11.06
CA ALA A 24 6.31 -8.47 -11.09
C ALA A 24 4.94 -7.78 -10.94
N VAL A 25 4.84 -6.80 -10.04
CA VAL A 25 3.64 -5.98 -9.87
C VAL A 25 3.31 -5.19 -11.14
N HIS A 26 4.29 -4.57 -11.79
CA HIS A 26 4.07 -3.89 -13.08
C HIS A 26 3.63 -4.86 -14.17
N ALA A 27 4.29 -6.02 -14.28
CA ALA A 27 3.92 -7.03 -15.26
C ALA A 27 2.51 -7.59 -15.03
N TYR A 28 2.07 -7.72 -13.77
CA TYR A 28 0.70 -8.04 -13.43
C TYR A 28 -0.26 -6.90 -13.83
N ALA A 29 0.08 -5.64 -13.51
CA ALA A 29 -0.74 -4.47 -13.81
C ALA A 29 -0.97 -4.28 -15.32
N ASP A 30 0.02 -4.62 -16.15
CA ASP A 30 -0.04 -4.58 -17.61
C ASP A 30 -0.85 -5.75 -18.20
N ALA A 31 -0.81 -6.92 -17.57
CA ALA A 31 -1.46 -8.14 -18.07
C ALA A 31 -2.91 -8.32 -17.56
N LYS A 32 -3.28 -7.70 -16.44
CA LYS A 32 -4.63 -7.84 -15.88
C LYS A 32 -5.70 -7.24 -16.80
N PRO A 33 -6.95 -7.77 -16.79
CA PRO A 33 -8.07 -7.14 -17.46
C PRO A 33 -8.29 -5.69 -16.99
N LYS A 34 -8.83 -4.83 -17.87
CA LYS A 34 -8.99 -3.39 -17.58
C LYS A 34 -9.96 -3.10 -16.42
N ASP A 35 -10.90 -4.00 -16.18
CA ASP A 35 -11.92 -3.96 -15.13
C ASP A 35 -11.42 -4.50 -13.78
N VAL A 36 -10.24 -5.14 -13.75
CA VAL A 36 -9.66 -5.67 -12.51
C VAL A 36 -8.78 -4.60 -11.87
N PRO A 37 -9.08 -4.15 -10.63
CA PRO A 37 -8.24 -3.17 -9.95
C PRO A 37 -6.93 -3.80 -9.48
N LEU A 38 -5.86 -2.99 -9.44
CA LEU A 38 -4.56 -3.46 -8.98
C LEU A 38 -4.61 -3.92 -7.52
N SER A 39 -5.47 -3.33 -6.69
CA SER A 39 -5.63 -3.69 -5.28
C SER A 39 -5.97 -5.17 -5.02
N VAL A 40 -6.37 -5.95 -6.03
CA VAL A 40 -6.65 -7.40 -5.88
C VAL A 40 -5.40 -8.20 -5.48
N ILE A 41 -4.19 -7.74 -5.82
CA ILE A 41 -2.95 -8.41 -5.36
C ILE A 41 -2.53 -7.99 -3.95
N ILE A 42 -3.28 -7.12 -3.30
CA ILE A 42 -2.96 -6.57 -1.98
C ILE A 42 -3.98 -7.12 -0.98
N LYS A 43 -3.50 -7.86 0.01
CA LYS A 43 -4.35 -8.45 1.05
C LYS A 43 -4.78 -7.40 2.07
N GLU A 44 -5.67 -7.78 2.98
CA GLU A 44 -6.16 -6.90 4.04
C GLU A 44 -5.06 -6.44 5.00
N ASP A 45 -4.03 -7.25 5.20
CA ASP A 45 -2.84 -6.90 6.00
C ASP A 45 -1.75 -6.17 5.20
N LEU A 46 -2.10 -5.70 3.99
CA LEU A 46 -1.23 -5.07 2.99
C LEU A 46 -0.14 -5.97 2.39
N SER A 47 -0.06 -7.24 2.78
CA SER A 47 0.88 -8.17 2.16
C SER A 47 0.45 -8.51 0.72
N LEU A 48 1.43 -8.80 -0.14
CA LEU A 48 1.14 -9.17 -1.52
C LEU A 48 0.62 -10.61 -1.64
N ASP A 49 -0.29 -10.82 -2.59
CA ASP A 49 -0.73 -12.14 -3.01
C ASP A 49 0.26 -12.77 -3.99
N TYR A 50 1.17 -13.58 -3.44
CA TYR A 50 2.14 -14.32 -4.23
C TYR A 50 1.55 -15.45 -5.06
N GLU A 51 0.30 -15.88 -4.84
CA GLU A 51 -0.35 -16.80 -5.78
C GLU A 51 -0.69 -16.08 -7.08
N LEU A 52 -1.13 -14.82 -7.00
CA LEU A 52 -1.39 -13.98 -8.17
C LEU A 52 -0.10 -13.50 -8.85
N LEU A 53 0.94 -13.22 -8.06
CA LEU A 53 2.24 -12.78 -8.60
C LEU A 53 3.16 -13.94 -9.04
N ALA A 54 2.84 -15.18 -8.68
CA ALA A 54 3.62 -16.37 -9.03
C ALA A 54 4.01 -16.49 -10.51
N PRO A 55 3.12 -16.21 -11.50
CA PRO A 55 3.48 -16.29 -12.91
C PRO A 55 4.59 -15.31 -13.33
N TYR A 56 4.73 -14.20 -12.60
CA TYR A 56 5.67 -13.11 -12.89
C TYR A 56 6.96 -13.25 -12.08
N LEU A 57 6.86 -13.67 -10.81
CA LEU A 57 8.02 -13.90 -9.94
C LEU A 57 8.72 -15.24 -10.21
N LYS A 58 7.98 -16.26 -10.65
CA LYS A 58 8.46 -17.65 -10.81
C LYS A 58 9.10 -18.23 -9.54
N ALA A 59 8.83 -17.62 -8.39
CA ALA A 59 9.34 -17.96 -7.07
C ALA A 59 8.43 -17.34 -6.01
N VAL A 60 8.55 -17.82 -4.77
CA VAL A 60 7.93 -17.19 -3.60
C VAL A 60 9.02 -16.46 -2.83
N PRO A 61 8.86 -15.17 -2.50
CA PRO A 61 9.83 -14.46 -1.67
C PRO A 61 10.07 -15.14 -0.31
N ILE A 62 11.30 -15.09 0.18
CA ILE A 62 11.63 -15.52 1.56
C ILE A 62 11.09 -14.52 2.58
N GLN A 63 11.22 -13.22 2.28
CA GLN A 63 10.71 -12.11 3.09
C GLN A 63 9.39 -11.60 2.51
N ASN A 64 8.48 -11.06 3.33
CA ASN A 64 7.28 -10.45 2.77
C ASN A 64 7.55 -9.03 2.27
N PHE A 65 6.66 -8.58 1.41
CA PHE A 65 6.60 -7.25 0.85
C PHE A 65 5.17 -6.75 1.03
N TYR A 66 5.05 -5.47 1.32
CA TYR A 66 3.78 -4.81 1.60
C TYR A 66 3.52 -3.75 0.56
N MET A 67 2.26 -3.54 0.21
CA MET A 67 1.86 -2.51 -0.73
C MET A 67 0.65 -1.77 -0.16
N SER A 68 0.70 -0.45 -0.11
CA SER A 68 -0.50 0.33 0.27
C SER A 68 -1.57 0.17 -0.80
N ARG A 69 -2.82 -0.01 -0.37
CA ARG A 69 -3.99 -0.05 -1.24
C ARG A 69 -4.39 1.35 -1.70
N GLU A 70 -4.07 2.36 -0.90
CA GLU A 70 -4.40 3.76 -1.19
C GLU A 70 -3.34 4.42 -2.09
N THR A 71 -2.04 4.24 -1.80
CA THR A 71 -0.97 4.91 -2.56
C THR A 71 -0.26 4.01 -3.57
N TYR A 72 -0.49 2.69 -3.55
CA TYR A 72 0.26 1.69 -4.33
C TYR A 72 1.79 1.75 -4.12
N GLU A 73 2.26 2.35 -3.03
CA GLU A 73 3.68 2.34 -2.68
C GLU A 73 4.06 0.96 -2.13
N LEU A 74 5.25 0.48 -2.51
CA LEU A 74 5.78 -0.84 -2.16
C LEU A 74 6.86 -0.73 -1.08
N PHE A 75 6.80 -1.60 -0.09
CA PHE A 75 7.65 -1.61 1.09
C PHE A 75 8.25 -3.00 1.34
N GLU A 76 9.45 -3.02 1.93
CA GLU A 76 10.11 -4.24 2.38
C GLU A 76 9.62 -4.67 3.77
N GLU A 77 10.04 -5.85 4.23
CA GLU A 77 9.60 -6.42 5.51
C GLU A 77 9.89 -5.50 6.70
N GLN A 78 11.07 -4.88 6.72
CA GLN A 78 11.47 -3.96 7.79
C GLN A 78 10.64 -2.67 7.83
N ASP A 79 9.99 -2.31 6.74
CA ASP A 79 9.18 -1.10 6.59
C ASP A 79 7.67 -1.40 6.67
N ARG A 80 7.28 -2.59 7.16
CA ARG A 80 5.88 -2.98 7.33
C ARG A 80 5.04 -1.94 8.06
N ASP A 81 5.54 -1.41 9.17
CA ASP A 81 4.80 -0.43 9.97
C ASP A 81 4.59 0.88 9.20
N LEU A 82 5.54 1.27 8.34
CA LEU A 82 5.39 2.43 7.46
C LEU A 82 4.30 2.19 6.41
N ALA A 83 4.22 0.98 5.83
CA ALA A 83 3.16 0.63 4.90
C ALA A 83 1.78 0.75 5.55
N LEU A 84 1.63 0.20 6.77
CA LEU A 84 0.39 0.28 7.54
C LEU A 84 0.03 1.71 7.93
N ASP A 85 1.02 2.50 8.34
CA ASP A 85 0.82 3.91 8.71
C ASP A 85 0.36 4.75 7.50
N ILE A 86 1.00 4.57 6.33
CA ILE A 86 0.65 5.29 5.11
C ILE A 86 -0.78 4.97 4.68
N ASP A 87 -1.11 3.68 4.61
CA ASP A 87 -2.43 3.25 4.16
C ASP A 87 -3.53 3.78 5.08
N LEU A 88 -3.33 3.67 6.40
CA LEU A 88 -4.24 4.17 7.41
C LEU A 88 -4.46 5.70 7.30
N VAL A 89 -3.37 6.46 7.17
CA VAL A 89 -3.47 7.92 7.14
C VAL A 89 -4.03 8.40 5.82
N GLN A 90 -3.65 7.81 4.69
CA GLN A 90 -4.21 8.18 3.38
C GLN A 90 -5.72 7.95 3.37
N HIS A 91 -6.16 6.78 3.84
CA HIS A 91 -7.58 6.47 3.98
C HIS A 91 -8.31 7.51 4.85
N ALA A 92 -7.73 7.88 6.00
CA ALA A 92 -8.31 8.88 6.89
C ALA A 92 -8.38 10.27 6.25
N VAL A 93 -7.35 10.66 5.48
CA VAL A 93 -7.31 11.93 4.74
C VAL A 93 -8.40 11.97 3.68
N ASP A 94 -8.56 10.89 2.90
CA ASP A 94 -9.57 10.81 1.84
C ASP A 94 -10.99 10.87 2.41
N GLN A 95 -11.24 10.16 3.53
CA GLN A 95 -12.52 10.23 4.23
C GLN A 95 -12.78 11.62 4.80
N TYR A 96 -11.77 12.29 5.36
CA TYR A 96 -11.91 13.64 5.89
C TYR A 96 -12.32 14.61 4.79
N MET A 97 -11.56 14.63 3.69
CA MET A 97 -11.84 15.50 2.54
C MET A 97 -13.22 15.23 1.94
N LYS A 98 -13.63 13.96 1.88
CA LYS A 98 -14.97 13.61 1.40
C LYS A 98 -16.08 14.18 2.30
N GLN A 99 -15.88 14.21 3.61
CA GLN A 99 -16.86 14.69 4.59
C GLN A 99 -16.89 16.22 4.72
N THR A 100 -15.71 16.86 4.76
CA THR A 100 -15.58 18.28 5.12
C THR A 100 -15.33 19.18 3.91
N GLN A 101 -14.89 18.63 2.78
CA GLN A 101 -14.35 19.37 1.63
C GLN A 101 -13.11 20.22 1.97
N GLU A 102 -12.45 19.94 3.11
CA GLU A 102 -11.28 20.65 3.60
C GLU A 102 -10.05 19.73 3.69
N LEU A 103 -8.86 20.33 3.69
CA LEU A 103 -7.61 19.58 3.86
C LEU A 103 -7.32 19.34 5.35
N PRO A 104 -6.99 18.11 5.76
CA PRO A 104 -6.65 17.79 7.14
C PRO A 104 -5.19 18.16 7.45
N VAL A 105 -4.78 19.38 7.13
CA VAL A 105 -3.42 19.90 7.39
C VAL A 105 -3.41 20.84 8.59
N ILE A 106 -2.24 21.01 9.21
CA ILE A 106 -2.03 22.04 10.23
C ILE A 106 -2.08 23.41 9.55
N ASP A 107 -2.88 24.31 10.13
CA ASP A 107 -3.05 25.65 9.60
C ASP A 107 -1.72 26.41 9.64
N ASP A 108 -1.42 27.17 8.58
CA ASP A 108 -0.17 27.91 8.38
C ASP A 108 1.14 27.06 8.36
N ASP A 109 1.06 25.73 8.30
CA ASP A 109 2.25 24.88 8.15
C ASP A 109 2.75 24.88 6.69
N PRO A 110 3.96 25.40 6.41
CA PRO A 110 4.46 25.55 5.05
C PRO A 110 4.72 24.21 4.34
N TYR A 111 4.86 23.13 5.11
CA TYR A 111 5.08 21.77 4.59
C TYR A 111 3.79 20.98 4.45
N LYS A 112 2.63 21.59 4.77
CA LYS A 112 1.32 20.94 4.73
C LYS A 112 1.29 19.64 5.52
N ARG A 113 1.87 19.65 6.71
CA ARG A 113 1.84 18.50 7.62
C ARG A 113 0.40 18.12 7.98
N ILE A 114 0.10 16.83 7.99
CA ILE A 114 -1.22 16.29 8.33
C ILE A 114 -1.50 16.55 9.81
N SER A 115 -2.69 17.07 10.10
CA SER A 115 -3.19 17.28 11.45
C SER A 115 -3.92 16.02 11.92
N TYR A 116 -3.25 15.19 12.71
CA TYR A 116 -3.90 14.03 13.32
C TYR A 116 -5.04 14.43 14.25
N TYR A 117 -4.98 15.60 14.88
CA TYR A 117 -6.10 16.13 15.67
C TYR A 117 -7.37 16.31 14.83
N LYS A 118 -7.26 16.83 13.59
CA LYS A 118 -8.41 16.97 12.69
C LYS A 118 -8.99 15.59 12.32
N LEU A 119 -8.15 14.60 12.07
CA LEU A 119 -8.58 13.24 11.72
C LEU A 119 -9.18 12.48 12.92
N GLU A 120 -8.58 12.60 14.11
CA GLU A 120 -9.04 12.00 15.36
C GLU A 120 -10.39 12.57 15.80
N ASN A 121 -10.59 13.90 15.71
CA ASN A 121 -11.86 14.54 16.04
C ASN A 121 -13.03 14.04 15.18
N HIS A 122 -12.74 13.55 13.98
CA HIS A 122 -13.74 12.95 13.08
C HIS A 122 -13.80 11.42 13.18
N HIS A 123 -13.09 10.81 14.15
CA HIS A 123 -13.01 9.36 14.36
C HIS A 123 -12.49 8.60 13.13
N LEU A 124 -11.64 9.23 12.32
CA LEU A 124 -11.12 8.65 11.07
C LEU A 124 -9.80 7.89 11.26
N LEU A 125 -9.12 8.10 12.39
CA LEU A 125 -7.91 7.37 12.77
C LEU A 125 -8.22 6.38 13.89
N GLN A 126 -7.99 5.09 13.61
CA GLN A 126 -8.10 4.03 14.63
C GLN A 126 -6.93 4.05 15.62
N ARG A 127 -5.75 4.43 15.13
CA ARG A 127 -4.54 4.62 15.92
C ARG A 127 -3.76 5.80 15.36
N ARG A 128 -3.05 6.52 16.24
CA ARG A 128 -2.16 7.60 15.83
C ARG A 128 -0.79 7.03 15.45
N PRO A 129 -0.28 7.29 14.23
CA PRO A 129 1.11 6.98 13.89
C PRO A 129 2.09 7.83 14.71
N GLU A 130 3.25 7.26 15.05
CA GLU A 130 4.31 7.99 15.77
C GLU A 130 5.10 8.95 14.86
N ARG A 131 4.96 8.80 13.54
CA ARG A 131 5.63 9.62 12.52
C ARG A 131 4.70 10.71 12.00
N ASP A 132 5.28 11.78 11.46
CA ASP A 132 4.54 12.83 10.76
C ASP A 132 4.40 12.51 9.26
N PHE A 133 3.21 12.76 8.71
CA PHE A 133 2.95 12.75 7.27
C PHE A 133 2.68 14.16 6.74
N TYR A 134 2.91 14.34 5.45
CA TYR A 134 2.78 15.60 4.75
C TYR A 134 1.92 15.41 3.51
N LEU A 135 1.05 16.37 3.24
CA LEU A 135 0.24 16.37 2.03
C LEU A 135 1.09 16.80 0.84
N THR A 136 1.14 15.97 -0.19
CA THR A 136 1.80 16.30 -1.45
C THR A 136 0.89 17.17 -2.32
N LYS A 137 1.47 17.79 -3.36
CA LYS A 137 0.70 18.59 -4.32
C LYS A 137 0.03 17.72 -5.39
N GLU A 138 0.43 16.45 -5.50
CA GLU A 138 -0.06 15.51 -6.49
C GLU A 138 -1.21 14.70 -5.87
N GLU A 139 -2.41 14.86 -6.43
CA GLU A 139 -3.58 14.03 -6.15
C GLU A 139 -3.99 13.92 -4.66
N PHE A 140 -3.59 14.88 -3.82
CA PHE A 140 -3.83 14.85 -2.36
C PHE A 140 -3.25 13.60 -1.65
N MET A 141 -2.18 13.03 -2.23
CA MET A 141 -1.48 11.91 -1.63
C MET A 141 -0.60 12.37 -0.47
N ILE A 142 -0.40 11.51 0.53
CA ILE A 142 0.49 11.76 1.65
C ILE A 142 1.91 11.23 1.38
N THR A 143 2.88 11.81 2.07
CA THR A 143 4.25 11.31 2.09
C THR A 143 4.85 11.39 3.49
N TYR A 144 5.75 10.46 3.81
CA TYR A 144 6.57 10.47 5.02
C TYR A 144 7.86 11.30 4.84
N LYS A 145 8.19 11.67 3.60
CA LYS A 145 9.38 12.49 3.29
C LYS A 145 9.02 13.95 3.48
N LYS A 146 9.71 14.62 4.39
CA LYS A 146 9.52 16.06 4.58
C LYS A 146 9.75 16.79 3.24
N PRO A 147 8.78 17.56 2.74
CA PRO A 147 8.94 18.34 1.52
C PRO A 147 10.11 19.32 1.66
N LYS A 148 10.88 19.52 0.59
CA LYS A 148 11.94 20.54 0.51
C LYS A 148 11.41 21.85 -0.03
#